data_AF-A0AAD3HGX8-F1
#
_entry.id   AF-A0AAD3HGX8-F1
#
_cell.length_a   1.000
_cell.length_b   1.000
_cell.length_c   1.000
_cell.angle_alpha   90.00
_cell.angle_beta   90.00
_cell.angle_gamma   90.00
#
_symmetry.space_group_name_H-M   'P 1'
#
loop_
_entity.id
_entity.type
_entity.pdbx_description
1 polymer ?
#
loop_
_entity_poly.entity_id
_entity_poly.type
_entity_poly.pdbx_seq_one_letter_code
_entity_poly.pdbx_strand_id
1 'polypeptide(L)'
;GQPKSLVGGKVVMIRNPCYDSGDIRVLRAVAPPSPAAARLTDVLVLPVQGDRPTADEASGGDLDGDTFLVIWDPDIVNTVRQIPPAPYDAAPEKQAAGVNMRHLVSYFAGYRGSLLGRIDSLYQLWAGIHPAGPRCAECRSLSQLFSRGVDAVSTGQATSVPEHLQLPPEPELSPEQRQRLAARVWR
;
A
#
# COMPACT_ATOMS: atom_id res chain seq x y z
N GLY A 1 4.07 -14.02 -29.54
CA GLY A 1 3.44 -15.28 -29.10
C GLY A 1 1.94 -15.11 -29.16
N GLN A 2 1.17 -16.21 -29.18
CA GLN A 2 -0.29 -16.13 -29.03
C GLN A 2 -0.64 -15.81 -27.56
N PRO A 3 -1.64 -14.93 -27.29
CA PRO A 3 -2.10 -14.68 -25.92
C PRO A 3 -2.55 -15.98 -25.26
N LYS A 4 -2.21 -16.14 -23.97
CA LYS A 4 -2.60 -17.32 -23.20
C LYS A 4 -3.07 -16.90 -21.82
N SER A 5 -4.24 -17.36 -21.42
CA SER A 5 -4.73 -17.20 -20.06
C SER A 5 -4.00 -18.15 -19.13
N LEU A 6 -3.60 -17.65 -17.96
CA LEU A 6 -3.18 -18.50 -16.84
C LEU A 6 -4.42 -19.18 -16.28
N VAL A 7 -4.40 -20.51 -16.23
CA VAL A 7 -5.53 -21.32 -15.74
C VAL A 7 -4.98 -22.43 -14.87
N GLY A 8 -5.57 -22.58 -13.69
CA GLY A 8 -5.09 -23.52 -12.68
C GLY A 8 -3.90 -22.97 -11.91
N GLY A 9 -3.72 -23.50 -10.69
CA GLY A 9 -2.65 -23.05 -9.80
C GLY A 9 -2.98 -21.79 -9.00
N LYS A 10 -2.05 -21.44 -8.12
CA LYS A 10 -2.09 -20.23 -7.30
C LYS A 10 -1.32 -19.12 -8.02
N VAL A 11 -1.73 -17.88 -7.79
CA VAL A 11 -1.00 -16.68 -8.21
C VAL A 11 -0.89 -15.73 -7.02
N VAL A 12 0.18 -14.97 -6.97
CA VAL A 12 0.35 -13.87 -6.01
C VAL A 12 0.06 -12.56 -6.74
N MET A 13 -0.78 -11.72 -6.15
CA MET A 13 -1.14 -10.40 -6.62
C MET A 13 -0.74 -9.37 -5.56
N ILE A 14 -0.02 -8.32 -5.99
CA ILE A 14 0.50 -7.26 -5.14
C ILE A 14 0.28 -5.91 -5.84
N ARG A 15 -0.13 -4.89 -5.09
CA ARG A 15 -0.10 -3.49 -5.54
C ARG A 15 1.01 -2.74 -4.83
N ASN A 16 1.67 -1.83 -5.53
CA ASN A 16 2.69 -0.97 -4.93
C ASN A 16 2.12 0.41 -4.57
N PRO A 17 2.53 1.00 -3.43
CA PRO A 17 3.39 0.41 -2.40
C PRO A 17 2.67 -0.68 -1.58
N CYS A 18 3.44 -1.67 -1.12
CA CYS A 18 2.97 -2.79 -0.30
C CYS A 18 3.60 -2.67 1.10
N TYR A 19 2.86 -2.14 2.07
CA TYR A 19 3.35 -1.90 3.43
C TYR A 19 2.80 -2.89 4.46
N ASP A 20 1.65 -3.50 4.20
CA ASP A 20 1.13 -4.57 5.05
C ASP A 20 1.32 -5.93 4.39
N SER A 21 1.62 -6.95 5.19
CA SER A 21 1.72 -8.32 4.66
C SER A 21 0.36 -8.87 4.20
N GLY A 22 -0.76 -8.31 4.68
CA GLY A 22 -2.11 -8.60 4.22
C GLY A 22 -2.42 -8.09 2.81
N ASP A 23 -1.66 -7.12 2.31
CA ASP A 23 -1.79 -6.58 0.94
C ASP A 23 -1.40 -7.60 -0.14
N ILE A 24 -0.63 -8.62 0.25
CA ILE A 24 -0.21 -9.70 -0.63
C ILE A 24 -1.36 -10.71 -0.73
N ARG A 25 -1.97 -10.80 -1.91
CA ARG A 25 -3.11 -11.68 -2.18
C ARG A 25 -2.66 -12.93 -2.92
N VAL A 26 -2.98 -14.10 -2.37
CA VAL A 26 -2.81 -15.41 -2.99
C VAL A 26 -4.15 -15.83 -3.57
N LEU A 27 -4.27 -15.73 -4.88
CA LEU A 27 -5.48 -16.03 -5.63
C LEU A 27 -5.35 -17.35 -6.39
N ARG A 28 -6.46 -17.83 -6.94
CA ARG A 28 -6.47 -18.99 -7.86
C ARG A 28 -6.74 -18.51 -9.27
N ALA A 29 -5.86 -18.85 -10.20
CA ALA A 29 -6.11 -18.60 -11.62
C ALA A 29 -7.19 -19.55 -12.13
N VAL A 30 -8.26 -19.01 -12.71
CA VAL A 30 -9.40 -19.76 -13.23
C VAL A 30 -9.58 -19.50 -14.72
N ALA A 31 -10.29 -20.40 -15.40
CA ALA A 31 -10.63 -20.18 -16.81
C ALA A 31 -11.47 -18.90 -16.95
N PRO A 32 -11.32 -18.15 -18.07
CA PRO A 32 -12.16 -16.99 -18.33
C PRO A 32 -13.65 -17.34 -18.22
N PRO A 33 -14.46 -16.57 -17.46
CA PRO A 33 -15.84 -16.93 -17.18
C PRO A 33 -16.79 -16.75 -18.38
N SER A 34 -16.33 -16.11 -19.47
CA SER A 34 -17.14 -15.88 -20.66
C SER A 34 -16.27 -15.73 -21.92
N PRO A 35 -16.85 -15.88 -23.13
CA PRO A 35 -16.16 -15.57 -24.38
C PRO A 35 -15.74 -14.09 -24.53
N ALA A 36 -16.38 -13.18 -23.79
CA ALA A 36 -15.95 -11.78 -23.75
C ALA A 36 -14.67 -11.63 -22.92
N ALA A 37 -14.62 -12.24 -21.73
CA ALA A 37 -13.42 -12.23 -20.89
C ALA A 37 -12.24 -12.94 -21.57
N ALA A 38 -12.49 -14.02 -22.33
CA ALA A 38 -11.45 -14.74 -23.07
C ALA A 38 -10.79 -13.93 -24.20
N ARG A 39 -11.42 -12.82 -24.64
CA ARG A 39 -10.87 -11.90 -25.65
C ARG A 39 -10.01 -10.79 -25.06
N LEU A 40 -10.00 -10.64 -23.74
CA LEU A 40 -9.19 -9.64 -23.06
C LEU A 40 -7.73 -10.13 -22.99
N THR A 41 -6.80 -9.25 -23.36
CA THR A 41 -5.35 -9.53 -23.38
C THR A 41 -4.61 -8.49 -22.57
N ASP A 42 -3.47 -8.86 -21.98
CA ASP A 42 -2.61 -7.98 -21.19
C ASP A 42 -3.33 -7.29 -20.01
N VAL A 43 -4.34 -7.97 -19.44
CA VAL A 43 -5.09 -7.49 -18.29
C VAL A 43 -5.26 -8.58 -17.23
N LEU A 44 -5.45 -8.14 -15.99
CA LEU A 44 -5.93 -8.96 -14.89
C LEU A 44 -7.45 -8.80 -14.77
N VAL A 45 -8.18 -9.91 -14.80
CA VAL A 45 -9.64 -9.91 -14.60
C VAL A 45 -9.94 -10.37 -13.17
N LEU A 46 -10.50 -9.48 -12.37
CA LEU A 46 -10.86 -9.76 -10.97
C LEU A 46 -12.35 -10.12 -10.84
N PRO A 47 -12.72 -10.95 -9.83
CA PRO A 47 -14.11 -11.25 -9.56
C PRO A 47 -14.84 -10.00 -9.04
N VAL A 48 -16.15 -9.93 -9.34
CA VAL A 48 -17.05 -8.89 -8.80
C VAL A 48 -17.91 -9.42 -7.64
N GLN A 49 -17.71 -10.68 -7.25
CA GLN A 49 -18.37 -11.32 -6.11
C GLN A 49 -17.41 -11.41 -4.93
N GLY A 50 -17.98 -11.35 -3.72
CA GLY A 50 -17.25 -11.39 -2.45
C GLY A 50 -17.65 -10.23 -1.55
N ASP A 51 -17.15 -10.23 -0.32
CA ASP A 51 -17.48 -9.20 0.68
C ASP A 51 -16.70 -7.90 0.47
N ARG A 52 -15.53 -7.98 -0.20
CA ARG A 52 -14.63 -6.86 -0.46
C ARG A 52 -14.00 -7.00 -1.85
N PRO A 53 -13.88 -5.92 -2.65
CA PRO A 53 -13.23 -5.98 -3.95
C PRO A 53 -11.77 -6.45 -3.83
N THR A 54 -11.33 -7.37 -4.69
CA THR A 54 -9.97 -7.93 -4.61
C THR A 54 -8.87 -6.89 -4.83
N ALA A 55 -9.13 -5.86 -5.64
CA ALA A 55 -8.21 -4.73 -5.83
C ALA A 55 -8.00 -3.95 -4.51
N ASP A 56 -9.09 -3.71 -3.77
CA ASP A 56 -9.09 -2.99 -2.49
C ASP A 56 -8.41 -3.82 -1.38
N GLU A 57 -8.52 -5.14 -1.42
CA GLU A 57 -7.73 -6.02 -0.54
C GLU A 57 -6.20 -5.88 -0.72
N ALA A 58 -5.73 -5.33 -1.86
CA ALA A 58 -4.33 -5.13 -2.17
C ALA A 58 -3.96 -3.64 -2.03
N SER A 59 -3.55 -3.24 -0.81
CA SER A 59 -3.13 -1.87 -0.50
C SER A 59 -4.23 -0.81 -0.71
N GLY A 60 -5.52 -1.19 -0.67
CA GLY A 60 -6.63 -0.25 -0.90
C GLY A 60 -6.74 0.22 -2.35
N GLY A 61 -6.36 -0.62 -3.31
CA GLY A 61 -6.42 -0.29 -4.73
C GLY A 61 -7.83 -0.33 -5.32
N ASP A 62 -7.96 0.19 -6.54
CA ASP A 62 -9.18 0.12 -7.31
C ASP A 62 -8.89 -0.25 -8.78
N LEU A 63 -9.79 0.11 -9.70
CA LEU A 63 -9.70 -0.20 -11.14
C LEU A 63 -9.75 1.06 -12.00
N ASP A 64 -9.32 2.22 -11.48
CA ASP A 64 -9.30 3.49 -12.20
C ASP A 64 -8.01 3.73 -13.03
N GLY A 65 -7.04 2.84 -12.90
CA GLY A 65 -5.71 2.95 -13.50
C GLY A 65 -4.62 2.14 -12.78
N ASP A 66 -4.94 1.57 -11.61
CA ASP A 66 -4.05 0.72 -10.85
C ASP A 66 -3.48 -0.47 -11.65
N THR A 67 -2.21 -0.77 -11.38
CA THR A 67 -1.51 -1.92 -11.92
C THR A 67 -1.05 -2.84 -10.81
N PHE A 68 -1.09 -4.15 -11.08
CA PHE A 68 -0.79 -5.18 -10.10
C PHE A 68 0.39 -6.03 -10.59
N LEU A 69 1.33 -6.28 -9.69
CA LEU A 69 2.34 -7.31 -9.88
C LEU A 69 1.67 -8.68 -9.68
N VAL A 70 1.67 -9.49 -10.73
CA VAL A 70 1.14 -10.85 -10.71
C VAL A 70 2.28 -11.85 -10.89
N ILE A 71 2.44 -12.75 -9.93
CA ILE A 71 3.49 -13.78 -9.91
C ILE A 71 2.83 -15.15 -9.94
N TRP A 72 3.21 -15.99 -10.90
CA TRP A 72 2.74 -17.38 -11.03
C TRP A 72 3.88 -18.41 -10.95
N ASP A 73 5.09 -17.95 -10.61
CA ASP A 73 6.24 -18.83 -10.38
C ASP A 73 5.99 -19.70 -9.14
N PRO A 74 5.97 -21.05 -9.27
CA PRO A 74 5.68 -21.93 -8.14
C PRO A 74 6.70 -21.84 -7.01
N ASP A 75 7.97 -21.50 -7.28
CA ASP A 75 9.01 -21.39 -6.25
C ASP A 75 8.77 -20.17 -5.36
N ILE A 76 8.10 -19.14 -5.88
CA ILE A 76 7.69 -17.97 -5.11
C ILE A 76 6.32 -18.21 -4.49
N VAL A 77 5.32 -18.54 -5.31
CA VAL A 77 3.91 -18.62 -4.89
C VAL A 77 3.69 -19.62 -3.75
N ASN A 78 4.41 -20.74 -3.74
CA ASN A 78 4.26 -21.75 -2.70
C ASN A 78 4.86 -21.33 -1.34
N THR A 79 5.71 -20.29 -1.30
CA THR A 79 6.30 -19.77 -0.07
C THR A 79 5.41 -18.72 0.61
N VAL A 80 4.47 -18.11 -0.14
CA VAL A 80 3.61 -17.04 0.35
C VAL A 80 2.45 -17.62 1.16
N ARG A 81 2.25 -17.08 2.37
CA ARG A 81 1.10 -17.39 3.22
C ARG A 81 0.07 -16.27 3.12
N GLN A 82 -1.18 -16.63 2.89
CA GLN A 82 -2.27 -15.67 2.91
C GLN A 82 -2.49 -15.15 4.32
N ILE A 83 -2.50 -13.82 4.46
CA ILE A 83 -2.88 -13.10 5.69
C ILE A 83 -4.19 -12.35 5.40
N PRO A 84 -5.09 -12.15 6.38
CA PRO A 84 -6.25 -11.29 6.20
C PRO A 84 -5.85 -9.91 5.66
N PRO A 85 -6.61 -9.32 4.72
CA PRO A 85 -6.28 -8.03 4.16
C PRO A 85 -6.34 -6.94 5.23
N ALA A 86 -5.42 -5.97 5.15
CA ALA A 86 -5.41 -4.85 6.08
C ALA A 86 -6.69 -4.00 5.90
N PRO A 87 -7.28 -3.47 6.98
CA PRO A 87 -8.37 -2.52 6.86
C PRO A 87 -7.79 -1.19 6.35
N TYR A 88 -8.27 -0.77 5.17
CA TYR A 88 -8.03 0.56 4.63
C TYR A 88 -9.34 1.33 4.71
N ASP A 89 -9.70 1.70 5.93
CA ASP A 89 -10.93 2.45 6.15
C ASP A 89 -10.76 3.85 5.57
N ALA A 90 -11.66 4.23 4.66
CA ALA A 90 -11.67 5.56 4.08
C ALA A 90 -11.77 6.61 5.18
N ALA A 91 -10.91 7.62 5.11
CA ALA A 91 -10.97 8.75 6.01
C ALA A 91 -12.29 9.54 5.80
N PRO A 92 -12.93 10.05 6.87
CA PRO A 92 -14.14 10.85 6.72
C PRO A 92 -13.83 12.14 5.96
N GLU A 93 -14.58 12.40 4.90
CA GLU A 93 -14.42 13.60 4.06
C GLU A 93 -14.86 14.87 4.81
N LYS A 94 -14.03 15.92 4.79
CA LYS A 94 -14.49 17.26 5.16
C LYS A 94 -15.23 17.90 3.99
N GLN A 95 -16.56 17.89 4.06
CA GLN A 95 -17.37 18.69 3.14
C GLN A 95 -17.35 20.17 3.56
N ALA A 96 -17.04 21.07 2.62
CA ALA A 96 -17.13 22.51 2.83
C ALA A 96 -18.28 23.09 1.98
N ALA A 97 -19.29 23.65 2.64
CA ALA A 97 -20.34 24.41 1.96
C ALA A 97 -19.83 25.83 1.63
N GLY A 98 -20.09 26.32 0.41
CA GLY A 98 -19.70 27.67 0.01
C GLY A 98 -18.18 27.86 -0.13
N VAL A 99 -17.53 26.96 -0.89
CA VAL A 99 -16.10 27.05 -1.23
C VAL A 99 -15.77 28.45 -1.77
N ASN A 100 -14.72 29.05 -1.23
CA ASN A 100 -14.29 30.40 -1.58
C ASN A 100 -12.76 30.46 -1.58
N MET A 101 -12.19 31.59 -2.02
CA MET A 101 -10.74 31.72 -2.18
C MET A 101 -9.95 31.48 -0.88
N ARG A 102 -10.51 31.78 0.29
CA ARG A 102 -9.83 31.50 1.57
C ARG A 102 -9.69 30.01 1.82
N HIS A 103 -10.71 29.21 1.48
CA HIS A 103 -10.65 27.75 1.59
C HIS A 103 -9.53 27.17 0.71
N LEU A 104 -9.39 27.68 -0.53
CA LEU A 104 -8.30 27.27 -1.43
C LEU A 104 -6.94 27.66 -0.86
N VAL A 105 -6.77 28.89 -0.38
CA VAL A 105 -5.51 29.35 0.24
C VAL A 105 -5.15 28.49 1.45
N SER A 106 -6.11 28.21 2.35
CA SER A 106 -5.89 27.36 3.52
C SER A 106 -5.53 25.92 3.13
N TYR A 107 -6.18 25.37 2.10
CA TYR A 107 -5.87 24.04 1.59
C TYR A 107 -4.43 23.96 1.05
N PHE A 108 -4.04 24.89 0.17
CA PHE A 108 -2.68 24.91 -0.38
C PHE A 108 -1.61 25.22 0.67
N ALA A 109 -1.87 26.11 1.62
CA ALA A 109 -0.96 26.39 2.72
C ALA A 109 -0.79 25.20 3.69
N GLY A 110 -1.84 24.39 3.83
CA GLY A 110 -1.82 23.17 4.65
C GLY A 110 -1.22 21.95 3.96
N TYR A 111 -1.06 21.98 2.63
CA TYR A 111 -0.54 20.86 1.85
C TYR A 111 0.92 20.56 2.21
N ARG A 112 1.19 19.32 2.61
CA ARG A 112 2.53 18.83 3.00
C ARG A 112 3.03 17.81 1.99
N GLY A 113 3.60 18.29 0.88
CA GLY A 113 4.07 17.43 -0.21
C GLY A 113 5.15 16.40 0.19
N SER A 114 5.88 16.61 1.29
CA SER A 114 6.92 15.70 1.76
C SER A 114 6.44 14.64 2.76
N LEU A 115 5.17 14.66 3.19
CA LEU A 115 4.68 13.80 4.26
C LEU A 115 4.78 12.30 3.90
N LEU A 116 4.29 11.91 2.72
CA LEU A 116 4.32 10.51 2.28
C LEU A 116 5.74 9.98 2.12
N GLY A 117 6.64 10.77 1.53
CA GLY A 117 8.06 10.39 1.42
C GLY A 117 8.76 10.26 2.78
N ARG A 118 8.36 11.09 3.76
CA ARG A 118 8.83 10.96 5.15
C ARG A 118 8.31 9.67 5.79
N ILE A 119 7.03 9.34 5.62
CA ILE A 119 6.45 8.11 6.17
C ILE A 119 7.12 6.87 5.55
N ASP A 120 7.31 6.84 4.23
CA ASP A 120 8.04 5.75 3.55
C ASP A 120 9.45 5.58 4.10
N SER A 121 10.18 6.68 4.25
CA SER A 121 11.55 6.65 4.79
C SER A 121 11.61 6.07 6.20
N LEU A 122 10.65 6.43 7.05
CA LEU A 122 10.54 5.89 8.40
C LEU A 122 10.14 4.42 8.40
N TYR A 123 9.20 4.03 7.53
CA TYR A 123 8.79 2.64 7.39
C TYR A 123 9.99 1.76 7.03
N GLN A 124 10.76 2.17 6.03
CA GLN A 124 11.95 1.42 5.58
C GLN A 124 13.01 1.31 6.68
N LEU A 125 13.12 2.35 7.52
CA LEU A 125 14.01 2.32 8.67
C LEU A 125 13.54 1.31 9.72
N TRP A 126 12.29 1.43 10.19
CA TRP A 126 11.71 0.51 11.18
C TRP A 126 11.73 -0.95 10.71
N ALA A 127 11.35 -1.20 9.46
CA ALA A 127 11.35 -2.53 8.86
C ALA A 127 12.76 -3.13 8.77
N GLY A 128 13.79 -2.29 8.55
CA GLY A 128 15.17 -2.71 8.42
C GLY A 128 15.90 -2.96 9.75
N ILE A 129 15.36 -2.52 10.88
CA ILE A 129 16.01 -2.64 12.20
C ILE A 129 15.28 -3.57 13.15
N HIS A 130 13.95 -3.60 13.07
CA HIS A 130 13.16 -4.31 14.05
C HIS A 130 13.29 -5.83 13.80
N PRO A 131 13.46 -6.68 14.84
CA PRO A 131 13.59 -8.14 14.65
C PRO A 131 12.38 -8.79 13.96
N ALA A 132 11.19 -8.23 14.17
CA ALA A 132 9.96 -8.64 13.47
C ALA A 132 9.87 -8.13 12.01
N GLY A 133 10.84 -7.31 11.57
CA GLY A 133 10.86 -6.64 10.27
C GLY A 133 9.59 -5.80 10.05
N PRO A 134 9.02 -5.80 8.84
CA PRO A 134 7.83 -5.01 8.50
C PRO A 134 6.56 -5.39 9.29
N ARG A 135 6.58 -6.49 10.04
CA ARG A 135 5.46 -6.93 10.87
C ARG A 135 5.42 -6.25 12.25
N CYS A 136 6.36 -5.36 12.57
CA CYS A 136 6.35 -4.64 13.84
C CYS A 136 5.15 -3.69 13.96
N ALA A 137 4.86 -3.24 15.19
CA ALA A 137 3.73 -2.35 15.44
C ALA A 137 3.91 -0.97 14.80
N GLU A 138 5.16 -0.51 14.72
CA GLU A 138 5.57 0.77 14.15
C GLU A 138 5.36 0.78 12.63
N CYS A 139 5.81 -0.25 11.92
CA CYS A 139 5.56 -0.42 10.48
C CYS A 139 4.07 -0.47 10.15
N ARG A 140 3.26 -1.20 10.94
CA ARG A 140 1.80 -1.22 10.76
C ARG A 140 1.17 0.15 10.98
N SER A 141 1.62 0.88 12.00
CA SER A 141 1.15 2.24 12.28
C SER A 141 1.53 3.22 11.17
N LEU A 142 2.75 3.08 10.61
CA LEU A 142 3.23 3.85 9.48
C LEU A 142 2.47 3.52 8.19
N SER A 143 2.13 2.25 7.96
CA SER A 143 1.26 1.82 6.84
C SER A 143 -0.11 2.52 6.90
N GLN A 144 -0.76 2.49 8.06
CA GLN A 144 -2.05 3.18 8.27
C GLN A 144 -1.94 4.71 8.15
N LEU A 145 -0.80 5.30 8.52
CA LEU A 145 -0.54 6.72 8.32
C LEU A 145 -0.29 7.05 6.84
N PHE A 146 0.37 6.15 6.10
CA PHE A 146 0.60 6.32 4.67
C PHE A 146 -0.72 6.31 3.91
N SER A 147 -1.57 5.32 4.14
CA SER A 147 -2.91 5.24 3.54
C SER A 147 -3.73 6.51 3.81
N ARG A 148 -3.83 6.95 5.07
CA ARG A 148 -4.49 8.22 5.40
C ARG A 148 -3.84 9.46 4.77
N GLY A 149 -2.53 9.42 4.55
CA GLY A 149 -1.80 10.50 3.90
C GLY A 149 -2.10 10.61 2.40
N VAL A 150 -2.39 9.49 1.73
CA VAL A 150 -2.88 9.47 0.34
C VAL A 150 -4.25 10.13 0.28
N ASP A 151 -5.16 9.72 1.17
CA ASP A 151 -6.52 10.27 1.25
C ASP A 151 -6.58 11.72 1.76
N ALA A 152 -5.54 12.20 2.45
CA ALA A 152 -5.50 13.57 2.96
C ALA A 152 -5.64 14.64 1.86
N VAL A 153 -5.22 14.30 0.63
CA VAL A 153 -5.33 15.20 -0.54
C VAL A 153 -6.80 15.42 -0.91
N SER A 154 -7.60 14.36 -0.93
CA SER A 154 -9.04 14.46 -1.27
C SER A 154 -9.89 14.88 -0.07
N THR A 155 -9.53 14.44 1.14
CA THR A 155 -10.33 14.65 2.36
C THR A 155 -10.00 15.95 3.11
N GLY A 156 -8.84 16.55 2.84
CA GLY A 156 -8.33 17.73 3.57
C GLY A 156 -7.97 17.43 5.04
N GLN A 157 -7.79 16.17 5.41
CA GLN A 157 -7.41 15.77 6.76
C GLN A 157 -5.92 16.07 7.02
N ALA A 158 -5.63 16.69 8.16
CA ALA A 158 -4.25 16.90 8.57
C ALA A 158 -3.67 15.61 9.15
N THR A 159 -2.60 15.10 8.54
CA THR A 159 -1.86 13.94 9.02
C THR A 159 -0.46 14.35 9.45
N SER A 160 0.00 13.84 10.59
CA SER A 160 1.34 14.04 11.11
C SER A 160 1.90 12.72 11.63
N VAL A 161 3.23 12.59 11.61
CA VAL A 161 3.91 11.42 12.16
C VAL A 161 4.04 11.60 13.69
N PRO A 162 3.45 10.70 14.51
CA PRO A 162 3.62 10.70 15.96
C PRO A 162 5.10 10.63 16.37
N GLU A 163 5.46 11.30 17.48
CA GLU A 163 6.85 11.41 17.96
C GLU A 163 7.56 10.05 18.10
N HIS A 164 6.88 9.05 18.68
CA HIS A 164 7.43 7.70 18.87
C HIS A 164 7.71 6.95 17.55
N LEU A 165 7.20 7.41 16.41
CA LEU A 165 7.49 6.83 15.09
C LEU A 165 8.57 7.62 14.33
N GLN A 166 8.94 8.82 14.80
CA GLN A 166 9.85 9.72 14.07
C GLN A 166 11.30 9.23 14.09
N LEU A 167 11.71 8.52 15.13
CA LEU A 167 13.02 7.87 15.21
C LEU A 167 12.89 6.59 16.06
N PRO A 168 13.54 5.50 15.64
CA PRO A 168 13.70 4.35 16.52
C PRO A 168 14.65 4.69 17.68
N PRO A 169 14.46 4.09 18.87
CA PRO A 169 15.35 4.34 20.01
C PRO A 169 16.80 3.95 19.66
N GLU A 170 17.76 4.84 19.95
CA GLU A 170 19.18 4.70 19.58
C GLU A 170 19.95 3.46 20.09
N PRO A 171 19.60 2.75 21.18
CA PRO A 171 20.44 1.64 21.63
C PRO A 171 20.36 0.37 20.79
N GLU A 172 19.52 0.29 19.75
CA GLU A 172 19.29 -0.96 18.99
C GLU A 172 19.89 -0.98 17.57
N LEU A 173 20.58 0.08 17.15
CA LEU A 173 21.10 0.20 15.78
C LEU A 173 22.53 -0.33 15.63
N SER A 174 22.71 -1.29 14.72
CA SER A 174 24.02 -1.75 14.24
C SER A 174 24.81 -0.62 13.56
N PRO A 175 26.15 -0.71 13.44
CA PRO A 175 26.95 0.29 12.74
C PRO A 175 26.49 0.55 11.30
N GLU A 176 26.07 -0.49 10.57
CA GLU A 176 25.52 -0.35 9.21
C GLU A 176 24.18 0.38 9.22
N GLN A 177 23.31 0.08 10.18
CA GLN A 177 22.02 0.74 10.35
C GLN A 177 22.21 2.22 10.73
N ARG A 178 23.19 2.54 11.60
CA ARG A 178 23.58 3.92 11.92
C ARG A 178 24.10 4.66 10.68
N GLN A 179 24.89 4.02 9.83
CA GLN A 179 25.39 4.62 8.59
C GLN A 179 24.25 4.88 7.60
N ARG A 180 23.29 3.96 7.45
CA ARG A 180 22.08 4.16 6.63
C ARG A 180 21.20 5.29 7.19
N LEU A 181 21.09 5.38 8.51
CA LEU A 181 20.34 6.45 9.18
C LEU A 181 21.02 7.81 8.97
N ALA A 182 22.34 7.90 9.20
CA ALA A 182 23.15 9.10 8.97
C ALA A 182 23.13 9.57 7.50
N ALA A 183 23.16 8.63 6.54
CA ALA A 183 23.06 8.92 5.11
C ALA A 183 21.67 9.41 4.68
N ARG A 184 20.64 9.18 5.50
CA ARG A 184 19.25 9.61 5.30
C ARG A 184 18.81 10.72 6.26
N VAL A 185 19.70 11.31 7.07
CA VAL A 185 19.37 12.50 7.87
C VAL A 185 19.18 13.67 6.91
N TRP A 186 17.92 13.95 6.60
CA TRP A 186 17.45 15.00 5.70
C TRP A 186 17.87 16.40 6.20
N ARG A 187 18.51 17.17 5.30
CA ARG A 187 18.37 18.63 5.29
C ARG A 187 17.04 18.99 4.65
#